data_AF-A0A1F9AHG9-F1
#
_entry.id   AF-A0A1F9AHG9-F1
#
_cell.length_a   1.000
_cell.length_b   1.000
_cell.length_c   1.000
_cell.angle_alpha   90.00
_cell.angle_beta   90.00
_cell.angle_gamma   90.00
#
_symmetry.space_group_name_H-M   'P 1'
#
loop_
_entity.id
_entity.type
_entity.pdbx_description
1 polymer ?
#
loop_
_entity_poly.entity_id
_entity_poly.type
_entity_poly.pdbx_seq_one_letter_code
_entity_poly.pdbx_strand_id
1 'polypeptide(L)'
;MDLHSEREPIEKVSCPFCGEGNERDSRFCIHCGKPYPEKGNAFHKKRYRLFGGVALLLAVAIGFFGKGVFDSNLVGKVNGEGITREELSERVARMRGVYEMRYGGNLFQGEEGTQNLIRLKAEVLDEMVTEKLLLQEAKNAGYRLAPPEEIEKELETIKRKNGLSTADLEKMSGGKIEDLKAQLGKEWIISEFIEKAVLNGNRQNGNLVFAQWLAKVKAEAKVETYERLEPVSTAKASCCSSGSGGCGGGGKAQSLDPRIEQEAKAKGLEYYEKKTGKKGADTKVTDFGCHIQVDIIEDGKLILSLTYRQGEVQEI
;
A
#
# COMPACT_ATOMS: atom_id res chain seq x y z
N MET A 1 -54.09 -3.40 63.26
CA MET A 1 -53.17 -3.75 62.15
C MET A 1 -51.82 -3.29 62.63
N ASP A 2 -51.19 -4.12 63.44
CA ASP A 2 -50.00 -3.77 64.23
C ASP A 2 -48.81 -4.51 63.63
N LEU A 3 -47.96 -3.77 62.92
CA LEU A 3 -46.70 -4.23 62.36
C LEU A 3 -45.61 -4.05 63.41
N HIS A 4 -45.37 -5.07 64.23
CA HIS A 4 -44.15 -5.16 65.04
C HIS A 4 -42.98 -5.57 64.14
N SER A 5 -42.08 -4.61 63.88
CA SER A 5 -40.76 -4.84 63.30
C SER A 5 -39.81 -5.24 64.43
N GLU A 6 -39.56 -6.53 64.56
CA GLU A 6 -38.52 -7.06 65.44
C GLU A 6 -37.15 -6.71 64.84
N ARG A 7 -36.39 -5.82 65.49
CA ARG A 7 -35.00 -5.54 65.12
C ARG A 7 -34.09 -6.53 65.81
N GLU A 8 -33.30 -7.27 65.04
CA GLU A 8 -32.27 -8.16 65.57
C GLU A 8 -31.24 -7.38 66.42
N PRO A 9 -30.78 -7.95 67.55
CA PRO A 9 -29.83 -7.28 68.43
C PRO A 9 -28.47 -7.10 67.74
N ILE A 10 -28.06 -5.85 67.56
CA ILE A 10 -26.76 -5.51 66.96
C ILE A 10 -25.64 -5.98 67.89
N GLU A 11 -24.82 -6.91 67.42
CA GLU A 11 -23.70 -7.49 68.16
C GLU A 11 -22.57 -6.46 68.34
N LYS A 12 -22.30 -6.08 69.59
CA LYS A 12 -21.27 -5.10 69.94
C LYS A 12 -19.96 -5.78 70.38
N VAL A 13 -18.84 -5.21 69.98
CA VAL A 13 -17.48 -5.59 70.43
C VAL A 13 -16.85 -4.43 71.18
N SER A 14 -16.09 -4.72 72.24
CA SER A 14 -15.42 -3.69 73.03
C SER A 14 -14.19 -3.15 72.29
N CYS A 15 -14.04 -1.82 72.29
CA CYS A 15 -12.89 -1.17 71.68
C CYS A 15 -11.62 -1.45 72.50
N PRO A 16 -10.52 -1.94 71.89
CA PRO A 16 -9.29 -2.27 72.62
C PRO A 16 -8.56 -1.02 73.15
N PHE A 17 -8.94 0.18 72.72
CA PHE A 17 -8.30 1.42 73.12
C PHE A 17 -9.02 2.15 74.26
N CYS A 18 -10.36 2.15 74.26
CA CYS A 18 -11.14 2.87 75.27
C CYS A 18 -12.13 1.99 76.05
N GLY A 19 -12.29 0.71 75.69
CA GLY A 19 -13.19 -0.22 76.37
C GLY A 19 -14.67 -0.11 75.96
N GLU A 20 -15.07 0.97 75.31
CA GLU A 20 -16.47 1.19 74.93
C GLU A 20 -16.97 0.22 73.85
N GLY A 21 -18.25 -0.16 73.95
CA GLY A 21 -18.89 -1.07 73.01
C GLY A 21 -19.17 -0.40 71.67
N ASN A 22 -18.71 -1.03 70.58
CA ASN A 22 -18.86 -0.54 69.22
C ASN A 22 -19.42 -1.63 68.30
N GLU A 23 -19.93 -1.26 67.12
CA GLU A 23 -20.38 -2.25 66.14
C GLU A 23 -19.20 -3.08 65.60
N ARG A 24 -19.40 -4.40 65.44
CA ARG A 24 -18.34 -5.36 65.07
C ARG A 24 -17.61 -4.99 63.77
N ASP A 25 -18.31 -4.43 62.80
CA ASP A 25 -17.77 -4.15 61.46
C ASP A 25 -17.31 -2.69 61.26
N SER A 26 -17.31 -1.90 62.33
CA SER A 26 -16.83 -0.52 62.28
C SER A 26 -15.31 -0.46 62.04
N ARG A 27 -14.87 0.38 61.10
CA ARG A 27 -13.44 0.58 60.81
C ARG A 27 -12.69 1.38 61.88
N PHE A 28 -13.42 2.17 62.67
CA PHE A 28 -12.90 2.95 63.79
C PHE A 28 -13.89 2.97 64.96
N CYS A 29 -13.42 3.27 66.16
CA CYS A 29 -14.28 3.42 67.33
C CYS A 29 -15.03 4.74 67.28
N ILE A 30 -16.36 4.72 67.37
CA ILE A 30 -17.18 5.96 67.35
C ILE A 30 -16.94 6.86 68.58
N HIS A 31 -16.45 6.28 69.68
CA HIS A 31 -16.22 7.02 70.93
C HIS A 31 -14.83 7.65 71.03
N CYS A 32 -13.77 6.98 70.56
CA CYS A 32 -12.40 7.49 70.66
C CYS A 32 -11.73 7.83 69.33
N GLY A 33 -12.38 7.53 68.20
CA GLY A 33 -11.88 7.84 66.85
C GLY A 33 -10.71 6.98 66.36
N LYS A 34 -10.17 6.07 67.18
CA LYS A 34 -9.03 5.23 66.78
C LYS A 34 -9.45 4.11 65.81
N PRO A 35 -8.67 3.83 64.75
CA PRO A 35 -8.95 2.74 63.81
C PRO A 35 -8.67 1.37 64.45
N TYR A 36 -9.45 0.36 64.06
CA TYR A 36 -9.14 -1.02 64.45
C TYR A 36 -7.96 -1.55 63.62
N PRO A 37 -7.04 -2.35 64.21
CA PRO A 37 -5.94 -2.94 63.47
C PRO A 37 -6.48 -3.92 62.42
N GLU A 38 -6.19 -3.66 61.14
CA GLU A 38 -6.61 -4.52 60.02
C GLU A 38 -6.07 -5.94 60.22
N LYS A 39 -6.96 -6.94 60.19
CA LYS A 39 -6.56 -8.36 60.20
C LYS A 39 -5.80 -8.65 58.89
N GLY A 40 -4.47 -8.74 58.99
CA GLY A 40 -3.56 -8.95 57.85
C GLY A 40 -3.93 -10.17 56.99
N ASN A 41 -4.15 -9.91 55.69
CA ASN A 41 -4.63 -10.87 54.69
C ASN A 41 -3.59 -11.94 54.31
N ALA A 42 -3.53 -13.04 55.04
CA ALA A 42 -2.72 -14.23 54.68
C ALA A 42 -3.29 -15.03 53.49
N PHE A 43 -4.53 -14.77 53.04
CA PHE A 43 -5.21 -15.53 51.99
C PHE A 43 -4.85 -15.15 50.55
N HIS A 44 -4.20 -14.00 50.34
CA HIS A 44 -4.00 -13.46 48.99
C HIS A 44 -2.84 -14.15 48.22
N LYS A 45 -1.77 -14.60 48.88
CA LYS A 45 -0.54 -15.09 48.20
C LYS A 45 -0.71 -16.39 47.38
N LYS A 46 -1.67 -17.28 47.70
CA LYS A 46 -1.84 -18.56 46.97
C LYS A 46 -2.64 -18.43 45.66
N ARG A 47 -3.55 -17.46 45.54
CA ARG A 47 -4.38 -17.28 44.33
C ARG A 47 -3.59 -16.70 43.14
N TYR A 48 -2.68 -15.75 43.37
CA TYR A 48 -1.91 -15.13 42.29
C TYR A 48 -0.97 -16.10 41.55
N ARG A 49 -0.47 -17.15 42.22
CA ARG A 49 0.36 -18.17 41.58
C ARG A 49 -0.43 -19.05 40.60
N LEU A 50 -1.70 -19.34 40.91
CA LEU A 50 -2.58 -20.13 40.03
C LEU A 50 -3.03 -19.29 38.83
N PHE A 51 -3.44 -18.03 39.04
CA PHE A 51 -3.87 -17.14 37.96
C PHE A 51 -2.70 -16.68 37.07
N GLY A 52 -1.49 -16.49 37.63
CA GLY A 52 -0.29 -16.16 36.85
C GLY A 52 0.14 -17.29 35.90
N GLY A 53 0.04 -18.55 36.32
CA GLY A 53 0.37 -19.70 35.48
C GLY A 53 -0.61 -19.90 34.31
N VAL A 54 -1.91 -19.72 34.55
CA VAL A 54 -2.95 -19.80 33.51
C VAL A 54 -2.83 -18.65 32.51
N ALA A 55 -2.55 -17.43 32.98
CA ALA A 55 -2.32 -16.28 32.11
C ALA A 55 -1.08 -16.46 31.20
N LEU A 56 -0.01 -17.08 31.72
CA LEU A 56 1.19 -17.39 30.93
C LEU A 56 0.93 -18.45 29.86
N LEU A 57 0.17 -19.51 30.19
CA LEU A 57 -0.23 -20.54 29.23
C LEU A 57 -1.16 -19.99 28.14
N LEU A 58 -2.09 -19.11 28.50
CA LEU A 58 -2.94 -18.41 27.53
C LEU A 58 -2.12 -17.45 26.66
N ALA A 59 -1.14 -16.73 27.20
CA ALA A 59 -0.26 -15.86 26.42
C ALA A 59 0.62 -16.66 25.44
N VAL A 60 1.10 -17.84 25.84
CA VAL A 60 1.84 -18.75 24.95
C VAL A 60 0.91 -19.33 23.88
N ALA A 61 -0.32 -19.74 24.23
CA ALA A 61 -1.30 -20.22 23.25
C ALA A 61 -1.72 -19.11 22.25
N ILE A 62 -1.92 -17.87 22.72
CA ILE A 62 -2.20 -16.70 21.86
C ILE A 62 -0.97 -16.37 20.99
N GLY A 63 0.26 -16.51 21.51
CA GLY A 63 1.48 -16.34 20.72
C GLY A 63 1.71 -17.43 19.66
N PHE A 64 1.27 -18.66 19.94
CA PHE A 64 1.41 -19.80 19.03
C PHE A 64 0.28 -19.87 17.98
N PHE A 65 -0.95 -19.50 18.33
CA PHE A 65 -2.09 -19.45 17.40
C PHE A 65 -2.29 -18.09 16.72
N GLY A 66 -1.77 -17.00 17.29
CA GLY A 66 -1.87 -15.65 16.72
C GLY A 66 -1.09 -15.45 15.42
N LYS A 67 -0.15 -16.35 15.09
CA LYS A 67 0.53 -16.37 13.79
C LYS A 67 -0.31 -16.99 12.66
N GLY A 68 -1.40 -17.70 12.96
CA GLY A 68 -2.22 -18.39 11.96
C GLY A 68 -3.56 -17.74 11.61
N VAL A 69 -4.03 -16.77 12.41
CA VAL A 69 -5.38 -16.18 12.25
C VAL A 69 -5.38 -14.87 11.44
N PHE A 70 -4.23 -14.24 11.20
CA PHE A 70 -4.12 -13.04 10.35
C PHE A 70 -3.90 -13.34 8.86
N ASP A 71 -3.65 -14.60 8.48
CA ASP A 71 -3.30 -14.95 7.11
C ASP A 71 -4.49 -14.99 6.15
N SER A 72 -5.74 -15.10 6.64
CA SER A 72 -6.93 -15.19 5.78
C SER A 72 -7.29 -13.89 5.07
N ASN A 73 -6.64 -12.77 5.41
CA ASN A 73 -6.90 -11.46 4.82
C ASN A 73 -5.69 -10.88 4.07
N LEU A 74 -4.65 -11.70 3.85
CA LEU A 74 -3.46 -11.29 3.10
C LEU A 74 -3.64 -11.59 1.62
N VAL A 75 -3.19 -10.65 0.80
CA VAL A 75 -3.10 -10.81 -0.67
C VAL A 75 -1.68 -11.16 -1.11
N GLY A 76 -0.69 -10.92 -0.23
CA GLY A 76 0.68 -11.40 -0.40
C GLY A 76 1.56 -11.16 0.82
N LYS A 77 2.81 -11.61 0.75
CA LYS A 77 3.89 -11.36 1.73
C LYS A 77 5.19 -11.06 1.00
N VAL A 78 6.00 -10.17 1.57
CA VAL A 78 7.36 -9.85 1.12
C VAL A 78 8.31 -10.07 2.30
N ASN A 79 9.20 -11.06 2.22
CA ASN A 79 10.11 -11.45 3.30
C ASN A 79 9.40 -11.67 4.65
N GLY A 80 8.15 -12.16 4.61
CA GLY A 80 7.32 -12.40 5.80
C GLY A 80 6.47 -11.20 6.26
N GLU A 81 6.64 -10.00 5.68
CA GLU A 81 5.72 -8.87 5.92
C GLU A 81 4.50 -8.97 4.98
N GLY A 82 3.30 -9.01 5.55
CA GLY A 82 2.05 -9.12 4.79
C GLY A 82 1.63 -7.85 4.05
N ILE A 83 0.95 -8.05 2.93
CA ILE A 83 0.10 -7.06 2.23
C ILE A 83 -1.35 -7.50 2.47
N THR A 84 -2.18 -6.65 3.08
CA THR A 84 -3.58 -7.00 3.35
C THR A 84 -4.48 -6.69 2.15
N ARG A 85 -5.64 -7.35 2.11
CA ARG A 85 -6.67 -7.10 1.11
C ARG A 85 -7.21 -5.68 1.18
N GLU A 86 -7.36 -5.13 2.38
CA GLU A 86 -7.78 -3.76 2.62
C GLU A 86 -6.78 -2.78 2.00
N GLU A 87 -5.48 -2.93 2.32
CA GLU A 87 -4.41 -2.08 1.79
C GLU A 87 -4.41 -2.08 0.25
N LEU A 88 -4.54 -3.25 -0.37
CA LEU A 88 -4.64 -3.38 -1.83
C LEU A 88 -5.89 -2.69 -2.37
N SER A 89 -7.05 -2.94 -1.76
CA SER A 89 -8.32 -2.40 -2.23
C SER A 89 -8.37 -0.87 -2.19
N GLU A 90 -7.82 -0.26 -1.14
CA GLU A 90 -7.73 1.19 -1.00
C GLU A 90 -6.81 1.80 -2.07
N ARG A 91 -5.65 1.19 -2.31
CA ARG A 91 -4.70 1.68 -3.32
C ARG A 91 -5.25 1.51 -4.73
N VAL A 92 -5.94 0.40 -5.00
CA VAL A 92 -6.65 0.18 -6.27
C VAL A 92 -7.76 1.22 -6.46
N ALA A 93 -8.54 1.54 -5.42
CA ALA A 93 -9.59 2.55 -5.51
C ALA A 93 -9.02 3.95 -5.82
N ARG A 94 -7.93 4.34 -5.17
CA ARG A 94 -7.23 5.61 -5.47
C ARG A 94 -6.72 5.64 -6.91
N MET A 95 -6.00 4.60 -7.33
CA MET A 95 -5.45 4.52 -8.68
C MET A 95 -6.55 4.47 -9.75
N ARG A 96 -7.65 3.76 -9.48
CA ARG A 96 -8.83 3.73 -10.35
C ARG A 96 -9.37 5.15 -10.58
N GLY A 97 -9.52 5.96 -9.52
CA GLY A 97 -9.98 7.33 -9.64
C GLY A 97 -9.07 8.21 -10.50
N VAL A 98 -7.74 8.05 -10.36
CA VAL A 98 -6.75 8.74 -11.21
C VAL A 98 -6.88 8.32 -12.67
N TYR A 99 -7.07 7.02 -12.94
CA TYR A 99 -7.24 6.50 -14.29
C TYR A 99 -8.56 6.96 -14.92
N GLU A 100 -9.67 6.94 -14.18
CA GLU A 100 -10.97 7.43 -14.66
C GLU A 100 -10.93 8.94 -14.95
N MET A 101 -10.20 9.71 -14.14
CA MET A 101 -9.98 11.14 -14.38
C MET A 101 -9.17 11.40 -15.66
N ARG A 102 -8.17 10.56 -15.96
CA ARG A 102 -7.28 10.73 -17.11
C ARG A 102 -7.84 10.17 -18.42
N TYR A 103 -8.55 9.04 -18.36
CA TYR A 103 -8.94 8.26 -19.54
C TYR A 103 -10.46 8.12 -19.71
N GLY A 104 -11.26 8.62 -18.76
CA GLY A 104 -12.73 8.61 -18.81
C GLY A 104 -13.37 7.67 -17.78
N GLY A 105 -14.51 8.08 -17.23
CA GLY A 105 -15.22 7.38 -16.15
C GLY A 105 -15.86 6.03 -16.51
N ASN A 106 -15.78 5.62 -17.79
CA ASN A 106 -16.26 4.34 -18.27
C ASN A 106 -15.16 3.29 -18.45
N LEU A 107 -13.89 3.62 -18.18
CA LEU A 107 -12.74 2.73 -18.38
C LEU A 107 -12.87 1.36 -17.69
N PHE A 108 -13.56 1.31 -16.55
CA PHE A 108 -13.75 0.10 -15.74
C PHE A 108 -15.17 -0.47 -15.82
N GLN A 109 -15.94 -0.11 -16.86
CA GLN A 109 -17.30 -0.63 -17.09
C GLN A 109 -17.31 -1.73 -18.16
N GLY A 110 -18.24 -2.69 -18.04
CA GLY A 110 -18.39 -3.78 -19.00
C GLY A 110 -17.31 -4.88 -18.88
N GLU A 111 -17.27 -5.75 -19.90
CA GLU A 111 -16.34 -6.90 -19.94
C GLU A 111 -14.87 -6.44 -20.04
N GLU A 112 -14.59 -5.45 -20.91
CA GLU A 112 -13.26 -4.82 -21.03
C GLU A 112 -12.86 -4.10 -19.74
N GLY A 113 -13.79 -3.40 -19.11
CA GLY A 113 -13.56 -2.73 -17.83
C GLY A 113 -13.20 -3.69 -16.69
N THR A 114 -13.74 -4.91 -16.71
CA THR A 114 -13.38 -5.97 -15.77
C THR A 114 -11.93 -6.41 -15.97
N GLN A 115 -11.49 -6.60 -17.21
CA GLN A 115 -10.09 -6.92 -17.52
C GLN A 115 -9.14 -5.78 -17.15
N ASN A 116 -9.54 -4.52 -17.40
CA ASN A 116 -8.79 -3.34 -16.98
C ASN A 116 -8.64 -3.29 -15.45
N LEU A 117 -9.68 -3.65 -14.70
CA LEU A 117 -9.63 -3.69 -13.24
C LEU A 117 -8.72 -4.81 -12.73
N ILE A 118 -8.74 -5.99 -13.36
CA ILE A 118 -7.84 -7.10 -13.00
C ILE A 118 -6.38 -6.69 -13.24
N ARG A 119 -6.08 -6.09 -14.39
CA ARG A 119 -4.74 -5.58 -14.71
C ARG A 119 -4.31 -4.51 -13.71
N LEU A 120 -5.18 -3.54 -13.41
CA LEU A 120 -4.88 -2.51 -12.41
C LEU A 120 -4.58 -3.10 -11.04
N LYS A 121 -5.36 -4.11 -10.59
CA LYS A 121 -5.08 -4.81 -9.32
C LYS A 121 -3.71 -5.48 -9.32
N ALA A 122 -3.32 -6.11 -10.43
CA ALA A 122 -2.01 -6.76 -10.56
C ALA A 122 -0.87 -5.74 -10.51
N GLU A 123 -1.00 -4.62 -11.23
CA GLU A 123 -0.02 -3.54 -11.24
C GLU A 123 0.15 -2.92 -9.85
N VAL A 124 -0.96 -2.61 -9.17
CA VAL A 124 -0.94 -2.04 -7.82
C VAL A 124 -0.31 -3.03 -6.83
N LEU A 125 -0.59 -4.32 -6.95
CA LEU A 125 0.01 -5.33 -6.09
C LEU A 125 1.53 -5.43 -6.31
N ASP A 126 2.02 -5.43 -7.56
CA ASP A 126 3.46 -5.43 -7.86
C ASP A 126 4.15 -4.14 -7.33
N GLU A 127 3.48 -2.99 -7.45
CA GLU A 127 3.96 -1.73 -6.88
C GLU A 127 4.09 -1.83 -5.35
N MET A 128 3.08 -2.38 -4.68
CA MET A 128 3.11 -2.58 -3.21
C MET A 128 4.18 -3.57 -2.78
N VAL A 129 4.40 -4.64 -3.53
CA VAL A 129 5.49 -5.61 -3.29
C VAL A 129 6.84 -4.89 -3.40
N THR A 130 7.01 -4.11 -4.46
CA THR A 130 8.24 -3.35 -4.71
C THR A 130 8.47 -2.31 -3.62
N GLU A 131 7.46 -1.54 -3.23
CA GLU A 131 7.56 -0.56 -2.14
C GLU A 131 7.94 -1.22 -0.81
N LYS A 132 7.27 -2.32 -0.43
CA LYS A 132 7.61 -3.04 0.80
C LYS A 132 9.05 -3.55 0.78
N LEU A 133 9.51 -4.07 -0.36
CA LEU A 133 10.89 -4.51 -0.53
C LEU A 133 11.88 -3.34 -0.36
N LEU A 134 11.62 -2.20 -1.01
CA LEU A 134 12.45 -1.00 -0.88
C LEU A 134 12.50 -0.50 0.57
N LEU A 135 11.37 -0.50 1.28
CA LEU A 135 11.32 -0.11 2.68
C LEU A 135 12.08 -1.08 3.59
N GLN A 136 12.05 -2.38 3.29
CA GLN A 136 12.83 -3.38 4.02
C GLN A 136 14.32 -3.16 3.83
N GLU A 137 14.77 -2.99 2.59
CA GLU A 137 16.18 -2.70 2.28
C GLU A 137 16.64 -1.39 2.92
N ALA A 138 15.83 -0.34 2.85
CA ALA A 138 16.10 0.94 3.49
C ALA A 138 16.24 0.78 5.01
N LYS A 139 15.31 0.08 5.68
CA LYS A 139 15.38 -0.19 7.12
C LYS A 139 16.61 -1.01 7.51
N ASN A 140 16.98 -2.01 6.69
CA ASN A 140 18.17 -2.84 6.89
C ASN A 140 19.45 -2.01 6.76
N ALA A 141 19.46 -1.02 5.85
CA ALA A 141 20.55 -0.06 5.67
C ALA A 141 20.54 1.10 6.69
N GLY A 142 19.62 1.11 7.65
CA GLY A 142 19.56 2.11 8.73
C GLY A 142 18.60 3.28 8.51
N TYR A 143 17.90 3.34 7.39
CA TYR A 143 16.91 4.38 7.06
C TYR A 143 15.54 3.99 7.62
N ARG A 144 15.29 4.31 8.90
CA ARG A 144 14.06 3.88 9.62
C ARG A 144 12.99 4.97 9.75
N LEU A 145 13.39 6.24 9.83
CA LEU A 145 12.50 7.36 10.10
C LEU A 145 12.93 8.55 9.22
N ALA A 146 11.95 9.21 8.61
CA ALA A 146 12.17 10.47 7.94
C ALA A 146 12.23 11.61 8.97
N PRO A 147 13.12 12.61 8.79
CA PRO A 147 13.14 13.81 9.61
C PRO A 147 11.81 14.57 9.47
N PRO A 148 11.09 14.88 10.57
CA PRO A 148 9.80 15.57 10.50
C PRO A 148 9.85 16.88 9.70
N GLU A 149 10.94 17.62 9.82
CA GLU A 149 11.17 18.88 9.11
C GLU A 149 11.20 18.73 7.59
N GLU A 150 11.75 17.63 7.05
CA GLU A 150 11.76 17.38 5.61
C GLU A 150 10.36 16.99 5.12
N ILE A 151 9.58 16.30 5.95
CA ILE A 151 8.20 15.94 5.62
C ILE A 151 7.28 17.17 5.59
N GLU A 152 7.41 18.08 6.56
CA GLU A 152 6.67 19.34 6.54
C GLU A 152 7.08 20.21 5.34
N LYS A 153 8.37 20.26 5.00
CA LYS A 153 8.87 21.02 3.87
C LYS A 153 8.36 20.49 2.52
N GLU A 154 8.29 19.17 2.36
CA GLU A 154 7.71 18.56 1.16
C GLU A 154 6.21 18.85 1.09
N LEU A 155 5.50 18.73 2.21
CA LEU A 155 4.08 19.06 2.30
C LEU A 155 3.80 20.52 1.90
N GLU A 156 4.57 21.48 2.43
CA GLU A 156 4.44 22.89 2.06
C GLU A 156 4.80 23.16 0.59
N THR A 157 5.73 22.39 0.03
CA THR A 157 6.07 22.45 -1.39
C THR A 157 4.89 21.99 -2.25
N ILE A 158 4.20 20.91 -1.85
CA ILE A 158 2.99 20.43 -2.52
C ILE A 158 1.88 21.47 -2.44
N LYS A 159 1.62 22.07 -1.26
CA LYS A 159 0.62 23.13 -1.10
C LYS A 159 0.87 24.30 -2.04
N ARG A 160 2.10 24.82 -2.03
CA ARG A 160 2.49 25.98 -2.84
C ARG A 160 2.44 25.70 -4.34
N LYS A 161 2.91 24.52 -4.80
CA LYS A 161 2.91 24.18 -6.22
C LYS A 161 1.50 24.05 -6.79
N ASN A 162 0.55 23.60 -5.99
CA ASN A 162 -0.82 23.35 -6.42
C ASN A 162 -1.82 24.43 -5.98
N GLY A 163 -1.37 25.45 -5.23
CA GLY A 163 -2.24 26.49 -4.67
C GLY A 163 -3.28 25.94 -3.67
N LEU A 164 -2.94 24.85 -2.97
CA LEU A 164 -3.87 24.11 -2.10
C LEU A 164 -3.72 24.50 -0.64
N SER A 165 -4.83 24.55 0.09
CA SER A 165 -4.82 24.58 1.55
C SER A 165 -4.65 23.17 2.14
N THR A 166 -4.39 23.07 3.45
CA THR A 166 -4.39 21.77 4.15
C THR A 166 -5.72 21.03 3.98
N ALA A 167 -6.84 21.74 4.04
CA ALA A 167 -8.17 21.15 3.88
C ALA A 167 -8.41 20.64 2.45
N ASP A 168 -7.82 21.30 1.45
CA ASP A 168 -7.91 20.83 0.06
C ASP A 168 -7.05 19.59 -0.15
N LEU A 169 -5.87 19.53 0.48
CA LEU A 169 -5.03 18.33 0.46
C LEU A 169 -5.72 17.12 1.10
N GLU A 170 -6.40 17.29 2.23
CA GLU A 170 -7.17 16.21 2.87
C GLU A 170 -8.29 15.70 1.95
N LYS A 171 -8.98 16.61 1.25
CA LYS A 171 -9.99 16.23 0.27
C LYS A 171 -9.40 15.49 -0.93
N MET A 172 -8.23 15.93 -1.42
CA MET A 172 -7.57 15.33 -2.59
C MET A 172 -6.89 14.00 -2.29
N SER A 173 -6.30 13.84 -1.10
CA SER A 173 -5.69 12.58 -0.66
C SER A 173 -6.72 11.53 -0.26
N GLY A 174 -7.97 11.95 -0.01
CA GLY A 174 -9.06 11.07 0.43
C GLY A 174 -8.85 10.54 1.85
N GLY A 175 -8.10 11.27 2.68
CA GLY A 175 -7.69 10.84 4.02
C GLY A 175 -7.22 12.01 4.89
N LYS A 176 -6.68 11.70 6.07
CA LYS A 176 -6.20 12.73 6.99
C LYS A 176 -4.82 13.24 6.55
N ILE A 177 -4.48 14.47 6.93
CA ILE A 177 -3.16 15.03 6.62
C ILE A 177 -2.02 14.20 7.23
N GLU A 178 -2.26 13.53 8.35
CA GLU A 178 -1.32 12.62 9.00
C GLU A 178 -1.01 11.39 8.14
N ASP A 179 -2.00 10.86 7.43
CA ASP A 179 -1.81 9.71 6.53
C ASP A 179 -0.93 10.11 5.34
N LEU A 180 -1.15 11.32 4.81
CA LEU A 180 -0.30 11.89 3.76
C LEU A 180 1.13 12.10 4.26
N LYS A 181 1.33 12.64 5.46
CA LYS A 181 2.67 12.79 6.06
C LYS A 181 3.35 11.44 6.25
N ALA A 182 2.61 10.40 6.66
CA ALA A 182 3.15 9.06 6.78
C ALA A 182 3.59 8.49 5.42
N GLN A 183 2.83 8.75 4.35
CA GLN A 183 3.20 8.36 2.99
C GLN A 183 4.45 9.11 2.50
N LEU A 184 4.48 10.44 2.65
CA LEU A 184 5.67 11.25 2.33
C LEU A 184 6.90 10.79 3.11
N GLY A 185 6.71 10.36 4.37
CA GLY A 185 7.74 9.74 5.19
C GLY A 185 8.35 8.49 4.55
N LYS A 186 7.51 7.58 4.05
CA LYS A 186 7.97 6.37 3.34
C LYS A 186 8.70 6.72 2.05
N GLU A 187 8.13 7.61 1.25
CA GLU A 187 8.72 8.06 -0.01
C GLU A 187 10.08 8.72 0.20
N TRP A 188 10.22 9.55 1.24
CA TRP A 188 11.50 10.17 1.62
C TRP A 188 12.54 9.11 2.01
N ILE A 189 12.17 8.14 2.85
CA ILE A 189 13.07 7.05 3.27
C ILE A 189 13.59 6.28 2.06
N ILE A 190 12.69 5.91 1.14
CA ILE A 190 13.04 5.18 -0.08
C ILE A 190 13.96 6.03 -0.95
N SER A 191 13.61 7.30 -1.18
CA SER A 191 14.38 8.22 -2.03
C SER A 191 15.81 8.42 -1.50
N GLU A 192 15.95 8.70 -0.20
CA GLU A 192 17.25 8.89 0.44
C GLU A 192 18.10 7.64 0.43
N PHE A 193 17.49 6.48 0.69
CA PHE A 193 18.17 5.20 0.60
C PHE A 193 18.67 4.94 -0.83
N ILE A 194 17.84 5.17 -1.85
CA ILE A 194 18.24 5.00 -3.24
C ILE A 194 19.40 5.92 -3.58
N GLU A 195 19.29 7.22 -3.30
CA GLU A 195 20.33 8.20 -3.68
C GLU A 195 21.66 7.92 -2.97
N LYS A 196 21.63 7.65 -1.66
CA LYS A 196 22.84 7.54 -0.84
C LYS A 196 23.44 6.15 -0.83
N ALA A 197 22.63 5.10 -0.79
CA ALA A 197 23.11 3.72 -0.65
C ALA A 197 23.13 2.95 -1.98
N VAL A 198 22.12 3.13 -2.84
CA VAL A 198 22.02 2.36 -4.10
C VAL A 198 22.81 3.03 -5.21
N LEU A 199 22.58 4.33 -5.45
CA LEU A 199 23.23 5.07 -6.53
C LEU A 199 24.64 5.49 -6.16
N ASN A 200 24.90 5.80 -4.89
CA ASN A 200 26.21 6.17 -4.35
C ASN A 200 26.92 7.22 -5.22
N GLY A 201 26.19 8.24 -5.66
CA GLY A 201 26.69 9.32 -6.51
C GLY A 201 26.72 9.04 -8.02
N ASN A 202 26.37 7.84 -8.50
CA ASN A 202 26.32 7.50 -9.92
C ASN A 202 25.05 8.03 -10.60
N ARG A 203 24.96 9.35 -10.75
CA ARG A 203 23.78 10.02 -11.34
C ARG A 203 23.65 9.82 -12.85
N GLN A 204 24.77 9.66 -13.57
CA GLN A 204 24.73 9.51 -15.03
C GLN A 204 24.08 8.19 -15.47
N ASN A 205 24.30 7.11 -14.72
CA ASN A 205 23.72 5.79 -15.00
C ASN A 205 22.69 5.35 -13.95
N GLY A 206 22.10 6.31 -13.22
CA GLY A 206 21.30 6.02 -12.03
C GLY A 206 20.17 5.02 -12.29
N ASN A 207 19.45 5.17 -13.40
CA ASN A 207 18.37 4.25 -13.78
C ASN A 207 18.86 2.82 -14.02
N LEU A 208 20.01 2.64 -14.68
CA LEU A 208 20.58 1.33 -14.95
C LEU A 208 21.07 0.66 -13.65
N VAL A 209 21.76 1.43 -12.81
CA VAL A 209 22.25 0.96 -11.50
C VAL A 209 21.09 0.54 -10.62
N PHE A 210 20.06 1.38 -10.50
CA PHE A 210 18.86 1.07 -9.73
C PHE A 210 18.14 -0.15 -10.28
N ALA A 211 17.94 -0.26 -11.59
CA ALA A 211 17.27 -1.40 -12.20
C ALA A 211 18.01 -2.72 -11.95
N GLN A 212 19.35 -2.72 -12.09
CA GLN A 212 20.18 -3.90 -11.81
C GLN A 212 20.13 -4.29 -10.33
N TRP A 213 20.24 -3.30 -9.44
CA TRP A 213 20.16 -3.52 -8.00
C TRP A 213 18.77 -4.07 -7.61
N LEU A 214 17.69 -3.44 -8.08
CA LEU A 214 16.33 -3.86 -7.76
C LEU A 214 16.04 -5.27 -8.30
N ALA A 215 16.52 -5.60 -9.51
CA ALA A 215 16.39 -6.94 -10.07
C ALA A 215 17.08 -8.00 -9.19
N LYS A 216 18.27 -7.69 -8.68
CA LYS A 216 19.00 -8.57 -7.76
C LYS A 216 18.22 -8.76 -6.46
N VAL A 217 17.78 -7.68 -5.82
CA VAL A 217 17.04 -7.76 -4.56
C VAL A 217 15.70 -8.48 -4.75
N LYS A 218 14.98 -8.23 -5.85
CA LYS A 218 13.74 -8.96 -6.18
C LYS A 218 13.99 -10.47 -6.35
N ALA A 219 15.14 -10.88 -6.90
CA ALA A 219 15.48 -12.29 -7.06
C ALA A 219 15.83 -12.99 -5.73
N GLU A 220 16.33 -12.23 -4.74
CA GLU A 220 16.66 -12.73 -3.40
C GLU A 220 15.45 -12.69 -2.45
N ALA A 221 14.46 -11.84 -2.74
CA ALA A 221 13.27 -11.65 -1.92
C ALA A 221 12.33 -12.86 -1.94
N LYS A 222 11.79 -13.22 -0.77
CA LYS A 222 10.72 -14.20 -0.65
C LYS A 222 9.37 -13.52 -0.83
N VAL A 223 8.84 -13.56 -2.04
CA VAL A 223 7.50 -13.03 -2.37
C VAL A 223 6.49 -14.16 -2.44
N GLU A 224 5.41 -14.06 -1.67
CA GLU A 224 4.27 -14.98 -1.70
C GLU A 224 3.03 -14.18 -2.12
N THR A 225 2.30 -14.64 -3.14
CA THR A 225 1.05 -13.99 -3.58
C THR A 225 -0.11 -14.95 -3.36
N TYR A 226 -1.14 -14.50 -2.64
CA TYR A 226 -2.32 -15.31 -2.30
C TYR A 226 -3.56 -14.88 -3.07
N GLU A 227 -3.59 -13.64 -3.59
CA GLU A 227 -4.66 -13.19 -4.48
C GLU A 227 -4.52 -13.92 -5.82
N ARG A 228 -5.49 -14.79 -6.13
CA ARG A 228 -5.64 -15.33 -7.48
C ARG A 228 -6.23 -14.23 -8.37
N LEU A 229 -5.37 -13.36 -8.87
CA LEU A 229 -5.70 -12.56 -10.05
C LEU A 229 -5.64 -13.54 -11.21
N GLU A 230 -6.79 -13.90 -11.77
CA GLU A 230 -6.80 -14.77 -12.96
C GLU A 230 -5.85 -14.17 -13.99
N PRO A 231 -4.96 -14.98 -14.60
CA PRO A 231 -4.17 -14.49 -15.71
C PRO A 231 -5.19 -13.96 -16.72
N VAL A 232 -5.09 -12.66 -17.03
CA VAL A 232 -5.89 -12.03 -18.07
C VAL A 232 -5.77 -12.96 -19.27
N SER A 233 -6.86 -13.63 -19.60
CA SER A 233 -6.89 -14.58 -20.69
C SER A 233 -6.68 -13.78 -21.95
N THR A 234 -5.43 -13.72 -22.39
CA THR A 234 -5.04 -13.24 -23.70
C THR A 234 -5.47 -14.22 -24.79
N ALA A 235 -6.47 -15.07 -24.55
CA ALA A 235 -6.99 -16.02 -25.53
C ALA A 235 -7.68 -15.37 -26.75
N LYS A 236 -7.72 -14.03 -26.84
CA LYS A 236 -7.98 -13.31 -28.10
C LYS A 236 -6.77 -12.55 -28.68
N ALA A 237 -5.62 -12.60 -28.03
CA ALA A 237 -4.33 -12.19 -28.59
C ALA A 237 -3.48 -13.45 -28.87
N SER A 238 -3.70 -14.03 -30.04
CA SER A 238 -2.88 -15.09 -30.63
C SER A 238 -1.46 -14.58 -30.93
N CYS A 239 -0.63 -14.36 -29.90
CA CYS A 239 0.76 -13.95 -30.09
C CYS A 239 1.78 -14.73 -29.24
N CYS A 240 1.37 -15.64 -28.36
CA CYS A 240 2.31 -16.42 -27.55
C CYS A 240 1.93 -17.90 -27.52
N SER A 241 2.26 -18.63 -28.58
CA SER A 241 2.48 -20.08 -28.47
C SER A 241 3.93 -20.41 -28.82
N SER A 242 4.55 -21.17 -27.93
CA SER A 242 5.89 -21.77 -27.97
C SER A 242 7.11 -20.87 -27.72
N GLY A 243 7.77 -21.11 -26.58
CA GLY A 243 9.18 -20.72 -26.38
C GLY A 243 9.44 -20.01 -25.06
N SER A 244 9.82 -20.78 -24.05
CA SER A 244 10.58 -20.41 -22.84
C SER A 244 11.35 -19.08 -22.88
N GLY A 245 11.17 -18.23 -21.87
CA GLY A 245 12.12 -17.17 -21.55
C GLY A 245 11.50 -16.04 -20.74
N GLY A 246 12.07 -15.75 -19.58
CA GLY A 246 11.53 -14.81 -18.59
C GLY A 246 11.48 -13.36 -19.07
N CYS A 247 10.57 -12.60 -18.47
CA CYS A 247 10.50 -11.15 -18.59
C CYS A 247 11.67 -10.51 -17.83
N GLY A 248 12.80 -10.37 -18.51
CA GLY A 248 13.95 -9.56 -18.11
C GLY A 248 14.27 -8.56 -19.22
N GLY A 249 14.41 -7.29 -18.85
CA GLY A 249 14.54 -6.16 -19.76
C GLY A 249 15.74 -6.21 -20.72
N GLY A 250 15.69 -5.33 -21.73
CA GLY A 250 16.81 -5.05 -22.64
C GLY A 250 16.61 -5.45 -24.10
N GLY A 251 15.36 -5.59 -24.58
CA GLY A 251 15.11 -5.80 -26.01
C GLY A 251 15.38 -4.53 -26.80
N LYS A 252 16.40 -4.55 -27.66
CA LYS A 252 16.49 -3.65 -28.83
C LYS A 252 15.11 -3.61 -29.50
N ALA A 253 14.69 -2.42 -29.94
CA ALA A 253 13.48 -2.26 -30.76
C ALA A 253 13.37 -3.45 -31.72
N GLN A 254 12.35 -4.28 -31.54
CA GLN A 254 12.14 -5.42 -32.43
C GLN A 254 12.02 -4.83 -33.83
N SER A 255 12.79 -5.35 -34.79
CA SER A 255 12.65 -4.91 -36.16
C SER A 255 11.24 -5.25 -36.61
N LEU A 256 10.42 -4.22 -36.82
CA LEU A 256 9.07 -4.35 -37.37
C LEU A 256 9.13 -5.18 -38.67
N ASP A 257 8.15 -6.05 -38.89
CA ASP A 257 8.05 -6.77 -40.16
C ASP A 257 8.03 -5.73 -41.31
N PRO A 258 8.94 -5.83 -42.31
CA PRO A 258 9.02 -4.87 -43.40
C PRO A 258 7.71 -4.66 -44.15
N ARG A 259 6.82 -5.67 -44.18
CA ARG A 259 5.49 -5.55 -44.80
C ARG A 259 4.57 -4.67 -43.99
N ILE A 260 4.55 -4.85 -42.66
CA ILE A 260 3.76 -4.04 -41.74
C ILE A 260 4.31 -2.61 -41.73
N GLU A 261 5.63 -2.43 -41.76
CA GLU A 261 6.24 -1.11 -41.86
C GLU A 261 5.80 -0.38 -43.15
N GLN A 262 5.85 -1.05 -44.30
CA GLN A 262 5.41 -0.48 -45.58
C GLN A 262 3.91 -0.15 -45.59
N GLU A 263 3.09 -1.04 -45.04
CA GLU A 263 1.64 -0.84 -44.94
C GLU A 263 1.29 0.34 -44.04
N ALA A 264 1.92 0.43 -42.86
CA ALA A 264 1.72 1.53 -41.92
C ALA A 264 2.15 2.88 -42.51
N LYS A 265 3.27 2.93 -43.25
CA LYS A 265 3.69 4.12 -44.01
C LYS A 265 2.65 4.54 -45.03
N ALA A 266 2.17 3.59 -45.85
CA ALA A 266 1.17 3.87 -46.88
C ALA A 266 -0.13 4.40 -46.27
N LYS A 267 -0.59 3.80 -45.17
CA LYS A 267 -1.81 4.23 -44.48
C LYS A 267 -1.66 5.60 -43.81
N GLY A 268 -0.51 5.88 -43.22
CA GLY A 268 -0.22 7.21 -42.66
C GLY A 268 -0.23 8.30 -43.72
N LEU A 269 0.38 8.05 -44.88
CA LEU A 269 0.34 8.98 -46.01
C LEU A 269 -1.07 9.16 -46.56
N GLU A 270 -1.81 8.07 -46.80
CA GLU A 270 -3.20 8.12 -47.26
C GLU A 270 -4.07 8.98 -46.33
N TYR A 271 -3.91 8.80 -45.02
CA TYR A 271 -4.60 9.60 -44.01
C TYR A 271 -4.22 11.08 -44.09
N TYR A 272 -2.92 11.39 -44.17
CA TYR A 272 -2.42 12.75 -44.26
C TYR A 272 -2.90 13.48 -45.53
N GLU A 273 -2.81 12.83 -46.68
CA GLU A 273 -3.27 13.38 -47.97
C GLU A 273 -4.78 13.62 -47.95
N LYS A 274 -5.56 12.69 -47.39
CA LYS A 274 -7.01 12.84 -47.25
C LYS A 274 -7.39 13.99 -46.31
N LYS A 275 -6.63 14.20 -45.23
CA LYS A 275 -6.93 15.23 -44.22
C LYS A 275 -6.49 16.62 -44.66
N THR A 276 -5.35 16.74 -45.33
CA THR A 276 -4.71 18.04 -45.63
C THR A 276 -4.80 18.44 -47.10
N GLY A 277 -5.04 17.49 -48.01
CA GLY A 277 -4.97 17.71 -49.46
C GLY A 277 -3.55 17.94 -49.99
N LYS A 278 -2.53 17.88 -49.13
CA LYS A 278 -1.12 18.05 -49.48
C LYS A 278 -0.46 16.70 -49.77
N LYS A 279 0.54 16.70 -50.65
CA LYS A 279 1.37 15.53 -50.98
C LYS A 279 2.83 15.82 -50.66
N GLY A 280 3.63 14.76 -50.50
CA GLY A 280 5.08 14.87 -50.34
C GLY A 280 5.58 14.97 -48.90
N ALA A 281 4.77 14.57 -47.91
CA ALA A 281 5.26 14.36 -46.55
C ALA A 281 6.05 13.03 -46.46
N ASP A 282 7.03 12.99 -45.56
CA ASP A 282 7.76 11.80 -45.18
C ASP A 282 7.06 11.06 -44.04
N THR A 283 7.33 9.76 -43.90
CA THR A 283 6.80 8.95 -42.80
C THR A 283 7.89 8.18 -42.08
N LYS A 284 7.82 8.20 -40.75
CA LYS A 284 8.66 7.39 -39.87
C LYS A 284 7.77 6.46 -39.05
N VAL A 285 8.05 5.16 -39.10
CA VAL A 285 7.31 4.17 -38.33
C VAL A 285 8.17 3.70 -37.17
N THR A 286 7.60 3.71 -35.97
CA THR A 286 8.26 3.25 -34.75
C THR A 286 7.40 2.19 -34.09
N ASP A 287 7.96 1.01 -33.86
CA ASP A 287 7.30 -0.06 -33.12
C ASP A 287 7.69 0.02 -31.64
N PHE A 288 6.71 0.27 -30.78
CA PHE A 288 6.87 0.32 -29.32
C PHE A 288 6.54 -1.03 -28.65
N GLY A 289 6.29 -2.09 -29.42
CA GLY A 289 5.91 -3.43 -28.96
C GLY A 289 4.45 -3.55 -28.52
N CYS A 290 3.85 -2.49 -27.98
CA CYS A 290 2.41 -2.45 -27.63
C CYS A 290 1.54 -1.74 -28.68
N HIS A 291 2.13 -0.88 -29.50
CA HIS A 291 1.49 -0.20 -30.62
C HIS A 291 2.55 0.25 -31.64
N ILE A 292 2.12 0.44 -32.87
CA ILE A 292 2.95 1.01 -33.94
C ILE A 292 2.56 2.48 -34.08
N GLN A 293 3.54 3.36 -34.03
CA GLN A 293 3.37 4.80 -34.25
C GLN A 293 3.85 5.16 -35.66
N VAL A 294 3.08 5.99 -36.36
CA VAL A 294 3.37 6.52 -37.68
C VAL A 294 3.44 8.03 -37.58
N ASP A 295 4.66 8.55 -37.67
CA ASP A 295 4.99 9.96 -37.61
C ASP A 295 5.04 10.54 -39.02
N ILE A 296 4.25 11.59 -39.29
CA ILE A 296 4.25 12.35 -40.54
C ILE A 296 5.18 13.55 -40.39
N ILE A 297 6.16 13.65 -41.29
CA ILE A 297 7.22 14.66 -41.26
C ILE A 297 7.12 15.52 -42.53
N GLU A 298 6.96 16.83 -42.38
CA GLU A 298 6.99 17.80 -43.49
C GLU A 298 8.12 18.80 -43.19
N ASP A 299 9.00 19.06 -44.16
CA ASP A 299 10.17 19.94 -44.01
C ASP A 299 11.05 19.62 -42.77
N GLY A 300 11.21 18.32 -42.47
CA GLY A 300 11.98 17.85 -41.31
C GLY A 300 11.32 18.07 -39.95
N LYS A 301 10.06 18.53 -39.91
CA LYS A 301 9.27 18.72 -38.67
C LYS A 301 8.18 17.68 -38.56
N LEU A 302 7.99 17.13 -37.36
CA LEU A 302 6.85 16.27 -37.04
C LEU A 302 5.58 17.12 -37.05
N ILE A 303 4.66 16.83 -37.98
CA ILE A 303 3.38 17.57 -38.12
C ILE A 303 2.21 16.78 -37.54
N LEU A 304 2.27 15.45 -37.59
CA LEU A 304 1.20 14.58 -37.13
C LEU A 304 1.77 13.24 -36.65
N SER A 305 1.18 12.69 -35.60
CA SER A 305 1.50 11.35 -35.12
C SER A 305 0.24 10.51 -35.05
N LEU A 306 0.32 9.30 -35.58
CA LEU A 306 -0.79 8.36 -35.72
C LEU A 306 -0.41 7.04 -35.05
N THR A 307 -1.39 6.28 -34.57
CA THR A 307 -1.22 4.87 -34.22
C THR A 307 -1.76 3.99 -35.34
N TYR A 308 -1.00 2.96 -35.73
CA TYR A 308 -1.42 1.94 -36.70
C TYR A 308 -1.89 0.68 -35.96
N ARG A 309 -3.10 0.22 -36.28
CA ARG A 309 -3.68 -1.03 -35.75
C ARG A 309 -4.50 -1.72 -36.84
N GLN A 310 -4.17 -2.98 -37.12
CA GLN A 310 -4.96 -3.88 -37.99
C GLN A 310 -5.35 -3.27 -39.36
N GLY A 311 -4.41 -2.57 -40.02
CA GLY A 311 -4.64 -1.98 -41.34
C GLY A 311 -5.23 -0.56 -41.34
N GLU A 312 -5.51 0.00 -40.16
CA GLU A 312 -6.04 1.35 -40.00
C GLU A 312 -5.09 2.24 -39.20
N VAL A 313 -5.16 3.55 -39.45
CA VAL A 313 -4.43 4.58 -38.68
C VAL A 313 -5.40 5.52 -37.98
N GLN A 314 -5.05 5.92 -36.76
CA GLN A 314 -5.84 6.82 -35.91
C GLN A 314 -4.94 7.86 -35.24
N GLU A 315 -5.46 9.06 -34.97
CA GLU A 315 -4.70 10.09 -34.25
C GLU A 315 -4.52 9.72 -32.78
N ILE A 316 -3.34 10.06 -32.24
CA ILE A 316 -2.99 9.90 -30.82
C ILE A 316 -3.21 11.21 -30.08
#